data_AF-A0ABD0R2C7-F1
#
_entry.id   AF-A0ABD0R2C7-F1
#
_cell.length_a   1.000
_cell.length_b   1.000
_cell.length_c   1.000
_cell.angle_alpha   90.00
_cell.angle_beta   90.00
_cell.angle_gamma   90.00
#
_symmetry.space_group_name_H-M   'P 1'
#
loop_
_entity.id
_entity.type
_entity.pdbx_description
1 polymer ?
#
loop_
_entity_poly.entity_id
_entity_poly.type
_entity_poly.pdbx_seq_one_letter_code
_entity_poly.pdbx_strand_id
1 'polypeptide(L)' 'VDPVASNLNSNDPFVLVTASGSKLWLGHGTSTAEKNGAKKLGSILGVNLSEISEGAEG' A
#
# COMPACT_ATOMS: atom_id res chain seq x y z
N VAL A 1 -6.56 -9.71 -1.05
CA VAL A 1 -7.42 -9.41 0.12
C VAL A 1 -8.61 -8.61 -0.37
N ASP A 2 -9.75 -8.70 0.31
CA ASP A 2 -10.90 -7.87 -0.03
C ASP A 2 -10.60 -6.40 0.32
N PRO A 3 -11.09 -5.43 -0.47
CA PRO A 3 -10.84 -4.01 -0.26
C PRO A 3 -11.67 -3.45 0.90
N VAL A 4 -11.50 -4.02 2.09
CA VAL A 4 -12.13 -3.60 3.34
C VAL A 4 -11.05 -3.25 4.36
N ALA A 5 -11.30 -2.21 5.17
CA ALA A 5 -10.31 -1.68 6.11
C ALA A 5 -9.83 -2.71 7.14
N SER A 6 -10.68 -3.67 7.51
CA SER A 6 -10.35 -4.74 8.47
C SER A 6 -9.29 -5.73 7.98
N ASN A 7 -8.93 -5.70 6.69
CA ASN A 7 -7.86 -6.53 6.14
C ASN A 7 -6.48 -5.85 6.23
N LEU A 8 -6.41 -4.58 6.63
CA LEU A 8 -5.13 -3.92 6.86
C LEU A 8 -4.44 -4.52 8.08
N ASN A 9 -3.11 -4.56 8.00
CA ASN A 9 -2.25 -5.08 9.05
C ASN A 9 -1.07 -4.13 9.20
N SER A 10 -0.87 -3.57 10.40
CA SER A 10 0.21 -2.63 10.70
C SER A 10 1.62 -3.20 10.43
N ASN A 11 1.78 -4.52 10.30
CA ASN A 11 3.07 -5.13 10.00
C ASN A 11 3.41 -5.19 8.50
N ASP A 12 2.43 -5.00 7.62
CA ASP A 12 2.58 -5.19 6.16
C ASP A 12 2.23 -3.92 5.36
N PRO A 13 2.80 -3.73 4.16
CA PRO A 13 2.34 -2.71 3.23
C PRO A 13 1.17 -3.22 2.38
N PHE A 14 0.27 -2.32 2.02
CA PHE A 14 -0.88 -2.62 1.16
C PHE A 14 -0.92 -1.70 -0.06
N VAL A 15 -1.20 -2.29 -1.23
CA VAL A 15 -1.43 -1.54 -2.47
C VAL A 15 -2.93 -1.50 -2.74
N LEU A 16 -3.51 -0.30 -2.74
CA LEU A 16 -4.91 -0.07 -3.09
C LEU A 16 -4.97 0.60 -4.47
N VAL A 17 -5.55 -0.09 -5.44
CA VAL A 17 -5.75 0.42 -6.80
C VAL A 17 -7.23 0.73 -6.99
N THR A 18 -7.53 1.95 -7.43
CA THR A 18 -8.89 2.42 -7.74
C THR A 18 -8.90 3.13 -9.09
N ALA A 19 -10.10 3.36 -9.64
CA ALA A 19 -10.24 4.12 -10.89
C ALA A 19 -9.73 5.58 -10.77
N SER A 20 -9.77 6.15 -9.56
CA SER A 20 -9.31 7.52 -9.28
C SER A 20 -7.81 7.65 -8.97
N GLY A 21 -7.10 6.53 -8.82
CA GLY A 21 -5.68 6.53 -8.47
C GLY A 21 -5.30 5.35 -7.60
N SER A 22 -4.00 5.24 -7.32
CA SER A 22 -3.44 4.13 -6.54
C SER A 22 -2.63 4.62 -5.35
N LYS A 23 -2.77 3.93 -4.22
CA LYS A 23 -2.10 4.23 -2.96
C LYS A 23 -1.23 3.06 -2.51
N LEU A 24 -0.07 3.38 -1.94
CA LEU A 24 0.75 2.46 -1.17
C LEU A 24 0.63 2.86 0.30
N TRP A 25 -0.18 2.11 1.04
CA TRP A 25 -0.31 2.26 2.48
C TRP A 25 0.81 1.48 3.18
N LEU A 26 1.50 2.14 4.11
CA LEU A 26 2.61 1.56 4.86
C LEU A 26 2.20 1.42 6.32
N GLY A 27 1.96 0.18 6.75
CA GLY A 27 1.82 -0.15 8.16
C GLY A 27 3.09 0.21 8.95
N HIS A 28 2.94 0.57 10.22
CA HIS A 28 4.05 1.04 11.06
C HIS A 28 5.21 0.06 11.18
N GLY A 29 4.93 -1.25 11.13
CA GLY A 29 5.90 -2.34 11.17
C GLY A 29 6.47 -2.76 9.81
N THR A 30 6.06 -2.11 8.72
CA THR A 30 6.50 -2.45 7.36
C THR A 30 8.02 -2.39 7.25
N SER A 31 8.63 -3.47 6.79
CA SER A 31 10.06 -3.51 6.49
C SER A 31 10.40 -2.85 5.15
N THR A 32 11.67 -2.44 5.00
CA THR A 32 12.18 -1.93 3.71
C THR A 32 12.01 -2.93 2.56
N ALA A 33 12.14 -4.23 2.85
CA ALA A 33 11.98 -5.28 1.85
C ALA A 33 10.54 -5.35 1.33
N GLU A 34 9.57 -5.33 2.24
CA GLU A 34 8.14 -5.35 1.88
C GLU A 34 7.72 -4.09 1.14
N LYS A 35 8.18 -2.91 1.61
CA LYS A 35 7.96 -1.64 0.91
C LYS A 35 8.47 -1.70 -0.54
N ASN A 36 9.68 -2.21 -0.74
CA ASN A 36 10.27 -2.34 -2.09
C ASN A 36 9.49 -3.35 -2.95
N GLY A 37 9.03 -4.46 -2.36
CA GLY A 37 8.16 -5.43 -3.03
C GLY A 37 6.84 -4.79 -3.49
N ALA A 38 6.20 -4.01 -2.63
CA ALA A 38 4.96 -3.30 -2.95
C ALA A 38 5.14 -2.23 -4.05
N LYS A 39 6.27 -1.50 -4.04
CA LYS A 39 6.62 -0.58 -5.15
C LYS A 39 6.80 -1.30 -6.48
N LYS A 40 7.53 -2.42 -6.46
CA LYS A 40 7.73 -3.24 -7.66
C LYS A 40 6.40 -3.77 -8.19
N LEU A 41 5.48 -4.15 -7.29
CA LEU A 41 4.12 -4.52 -7.68
C LEU A 41 3.40 -3.37 -8.38
N GLY A 42 3.51 -2.13 -7.88
CA GLY A 42 3.00 -0.94 -8.57
C GLY A 42 3.51 -0.80 -10.00
N SER A 43 4.82 -1.00 -10.21
CA SER A 43 5.42 -0.99 -11.55
C SER A 43 4.89 -2.11 -12.46
N ILE A 44 4.69 -3.32 -11.92
CA ILE A 44 4.10 -4.46 -12.67
C ILE A 44 2.66 -4.16 -13.08
N LEU A 45 1.89 -3.53 -12.19
CA LEU A 45 0.50 -3.13 -12.46
C LEU A 45 0.39 -1.89 -13.37
N GLY A 46 1.50 -1.24 -13.69
CA GLY A 46 1.52 -0.02 -14.51
C GLY A 46 0.87 1.19 -13.84
N VAL A 47 0.81 1.21 -12.51
CA VAL A 47 0.20 2.30 -11.74
C VAL A 47 1.24 3.15 -11.03
N ASN A 48 0.93 4.43 -10.86
CA ASN A 48 1.72 5.29 -9.99
C ASN A 48 1.17 5.23 -8.56
N LEU A 49 2.01 4.82 -7.60
CA LEU A 49 1.62 4.66 -6.20
C LEU A 49 1.98 5.92 -5.42
N SER A 50 0.97 6.57 -4.83
CA SER A 50 1.18 7.59 -3.81
C SER A 50 1.33 6.91 -2.45
N GLU A 51 2.50 7.11 -1.82
CA GLU A 51 2.77 6.58 -0.48
C GLU A 51 1.97 7.32 0.58
N ILE A 52 1.50 6.58 1.57
CA ILE A 52 0.85 7.10 2.76
C ILE A 52 1.17 6.19 3.95
N SER A 53 1.50 6.78 5.09
CA SER A 53 1.81 6.03 6.31
C SER A 53 0.54 5.78 7.11
N GLU A 54 0.52 4.68 7.86
CA GLU A 54 -0.52 4.39 8.85
C GLU A 54 -0.74 5.59 9.78
N GLY A 55 -2.00 6.03 9.89
CA GLY A 55 -2.42 7.19 10.69
C GLY A 55 -2.35 8.55 9.99
N ALA A 56 -1.89 8.60 8.73
CA ALA A 56 -1.80 9.82 7.93
C ALA A 56 -2.79 9.84 6.74
N GLU A 57 -3.86 9.05 6.79
CA GLU A 57 -4.83 8.84 5.69
C GLU A 57 -5.94 9.90 5.61
N GLY A 58 -6.00 10.80 6.59
CA GLY A 58 -7.01 11.85 6.74
C GLY A 58 -6.87 13.04 5.80
#